data_AF-A0A927J403-F1
#
_entry.id   AF-A0A927J403-F1
#
_cell.length_a   1.000
_cell.length_b   1.000
_cell.length_c   1.000
_cell.angle_alpha   90.00
_cell.angle_beta   90.00
_cell.angle_gamma   90.00
#
_symmetry.space_group_name_H-M   'P 1'
#
loop_
_entity.id
_entity.type
_entity.pdbx_description
1 polymer ?
#
loop_
_entity_poly.entity_id
_entity_poly.type
_entity_poly.pdbx_seq_one_letter_code
_entity_poly.pdbx_strand_id
1 'polypeptide(L)'
;MEDGKNKCPLCGKEADEGQTFCNSCKEIARNAYPDELLTHQNVEEILEEEGEELRKKEIENTVYEIEESDTDIDNADDKVEFAAPQKSNKKLYIFVAIGIAIMIIAGIVSSYNIAQNRSSEEAEMAYWNKCIEENTPLGYSKYLVRFSEGRYAKEAESKIRELREKEKKEWEALRNSNNVDALFRFLGDHPETPYSRDIRHTIDSLSWIITEKENTAESYLAYLENVKIERYNGEYQEIAQQKYDYLNQLKTIEGEGLFELRKIVSEFFKALSSTNSKNIQKYSTTVLDRFFDTQKQSGKTVADSIKNSMKKNAIRSITYTPTIESLEAIQDNKGIYFVTLPMKEEVIFTSKKKKKESFDYILKIELNKEKLITSVYKQDFK
;
A
#
# COMPACT_ATOMS: atom_id res chain seq x y z
N MET A 1 29.34 -39.25 14.68
CA MET A 1 28.85 -38.44 15.81
C MET A 1 29.86 -37.33 15.95
N GLU A 2 29.64 -36.23 15.25
CA GLU A 2 30.52 -35.06 15.28
C GLU A 2 29.70 -33.87 15.75
N ASP A 3 30.23 -33.21 16.77
CA ASP A 3 29.76 -31.98 17.41
C ASP A 3 29.59 -30.85 16.39
N GLY A 4 28.39 -30.76 15.79
CA GLY A 4 27.96 -29.57 15.08
C GLY A 4 27.26 -28.64 16.07
N LYS A 5 28.00 -27.73 16.71
CA LYS A 5 27.44 -26.70 17.59
C LYS A 5 26.21 -26.05 16.95
N ASN A 6 25.03 -26.23 17.55
CA ASN A 6 23.81 -25.49 17.18
C ASN A 6 24.09 -24.00 17.43
N LYS A 7 24.53 -23.26 16.42
CA LYS A 7 24.75 -21.82 16.52
C LYS A 7 23.53 -21.08 16.00
N CYS A 8 23.07 -20.10 16.75
CA CYS A 8 21.97 -19.22 16.40
C CYS A 8 22.33 -18.40 15.15
N PRO A 9 21.49 -18.40 14.10
CA PRO A 9 21.80 -17.70 12.85
C PRO A 9 21.73 -16.17 12.98
N LEU A 10 21.17 -15.64 14.08
CA LEU A 10 21.07 -14.19 14.31
C LEU A 10 22.27 -13.59 15.04
N CYS A 11 22.97 -14.36 15.87
CA CYS A 11 24.04 -13.82 16.73
C CYS A 11 25.26 -14.73 16.89
N GLY A 12 25.26 -15.92 16.27
CA GLY A 12 26.36 -16.88 16.32
C GLY A 12 26.58 -17.60 17.66
N LYS A 13 25.79 -17.28 18.72
CA LYS A 13 25.84 -17.95 20.03
C LYS A 13 25.25 -19.37 19.96
N GLU A 14 25.64 -20.24 20.89
CA GLU A 14 25.06 -21.59 20.99
C GLU A 14 23.56 -21.51 21.33
N ALA A 15 22.74 -22.26 20.62
CA ALA A 15 21.30 -22.39 20.81
C ALA A 15 20.99 -23.69 21.56
N ASP A 16 19.94 -23.68 22.38
CA ASP A 16 19.54 -24.85 23.17
C ASP A 16 19.23 -26.04 22.24
N GLU A 17 19.43 -27.27 22.75
CA GLU A 17 19.18 -28.50 21.98
C GLU A 17 17.76 -28.51 21.36
N GLY A 18 17.70 -28.61 20.03
CA GLY A 18 16.46 -28.64 19.26
C GLY A 18 15.85 -27.28 18.89
N GLN A 19 16.54 -26.15 19.15
CA GLN A 19 16.03 -24.81 18.83
C GLN A 19 16.91 -24.08 17.81
N THR A 20 16.26 -23.42 16.84
CA THR A 20 16.94 -22.66 15.77
C THR A 20 17.58 -21.35 16.27
N PHE A 21 16.99 -20.71 17.28
CA PHE A 21 17.47 -19.44 17.83
C PHE A 21 17.80 -19.58 19.32
N CYS A 22 18.87 -18.93 19.78
CA CYS A 22 19.22 -18.88 21.21
C CYS A 22 18.15 -18.09 21.99
N ASN A 23 18.10 -18.26 23.32
CA ASN A 23 17.05 -17.65 24.15
C ASN A 23 16.91 -16.13 23.97
N SER A 24 18.00 -15.39 23.78
CA SER A 24 17.97 -13.94 23.53
C SER A 24 17.50 -13.56 22.12
N CYS A 25 17.69 -14.44 21.14
CA CYS A 25 17.30 -14.18 19.75
C CYS A 25 15.94 -14.78 19.38
N LYS A 26 15.30 -15.54 20.28
CA LYS A 26 13.95 -16.08 20.06
C LYS A 26 12.90 -14.99 19.96
N GLU A 27 12.97 -13.96 20.79
CA GLU A 27 12.03 -12.84 20.73
C GLU A 27 12.27 -11.99 19.48
N ILE A 28 13.53 -11.87 19.05
CA ILE A 28 13.85 -11.28 17.74
C ILE A 28 13.22 -12.15 16.64
N ALA A 29 13.45 -13.45 16.58
CA ALA A 29 12.86 -14.30 15.54
C ALA A 29 11.33 -14.44 15.58
N ARG A 30 10.71 -14.29 16.76
CA ARG A 30 9.24 -14.33 16.93
C ARG A 30 8.57 -13.03 16.51
N ASN A 31 9.29 -11.91 16.64
CA ASN A 31 8.75 -10.56 16.38
C ASN A 31 9.41 -9.86 15.18
N ALA A 32 10.46 -10.45 14.61
CA ALA A 32 11.05 -10.11 13.32
C ALA A 32 10.19 -10.74 12.25
N TYR A 33 9.87 -9.95 11.24
CA TYR A 33 9.09 -10.45 10.14
C TYR A 33 9.94 -11.43 9.34
N PRO A 34 9.46 -12.66 9.07
CA PRO A 34 10.19 -13.65 8.29
C PRO A 34 10.71 -13.10 6.95
N ASP A 35 10.07 -12.07 6.39
CA ASP A 35 10.50 -11.40 5.15
C ASP A 35 11.67 -10.43 5.35
N GLU A 36 11.81 -9.74 6.48
CA GLU A 36 12.94 -8.81 6.74
C GLU A 36 14.28 -9.53 6.91
N LEU A 37 14.26 -10.78 7.40
CA LEU A 37 15.45 -11.63 7.45
C LEU A 37 15.86 -12.18 6.07
N LEU A 38 14.98 -12.07 5.08
CA LEU A 38 15.21 -12.58 3.72
C LEU A 38 15.50 -11.45 2.71
N THR A 39 15.11 -10.20 2.99
CA THR A 39 15.35 -9.05 2.11
C THR A 39 16.63 -8.28 2.42
N HIS A 40 17.13 -8.33 3.66
CA HIS A 40 18.48 -7.85 3.97
C HIS A 40 19.52 -8.94 3.70
N GLN A 41 19.73 -9.28 2.43
CA GLN A 41 21.08 -9.71 2.03
C GLN A 41 22.03 -8.57 2.41
N ASN A 42 23.01 -8.89 3.26
CA ASN A 42 24.09 -8.02 3.74
C ASN A 42 23.83 -7.12 4.96
N VAL A 43 23.22 -7.68 6.01
CA VAL A 43 23.38 -7.15 7.38
C VAL A 43 24.87 -7.04 7.78
N GLU A 44 25.73 -7.96 7.30
CA GLU A 44 27.18 -7.91 7.53
C GLU A 44 27.87 -6.71 6.85
N GLU A 45 27.46 -6.30 5.65
CA GLU A 45 28.06 -5.18 4.92
C GLU A 45 27.68 -3.83 5.55
N ILE A 46 26.45 -3.70 6.06
CA ILE A 46 25.99 -2.49 6.78
C ILE A 46 26.71 -2.37 8.15
N LEU A 47 26.94 -3.49 8.84
CA LEU A 47 27.68 -3.52 10.11
C LEU A 47 29.17 -3.23 9.93
N GLU A 48 29.76 -3.56 8.77
CA GLU A 48 31.13 -3.23 8.41
C GLU A 48 31.29 -1.74 8.06
N GLU A 49 30.38 -1.16 7.27
CA GLU A 49 30.42 0.26 6.89
C GLU A 49 30.25 1.20 8.10
N GLU A 50 29.27 0.95 8.98
CA GLU A 50 29.07 1.76 10.20
C GLU A 50 30.21 1.53 11.23
N GLY A 51 30.80 0.33 11.25
CA GLY A 51 31.93 -0.02 12.11
C GLY A 51 33.25 0.67 11.70
N GLU A 52 33.48 0.90 10.41
CA GLU A 52 34.63 1.68 9.92
C GLU A 52 34.51 3.18 10.22
N GLU A 53 33.30 3.74 10.15
CA GLU A 53 33.07 5.17 10.37
C GLU A 53 33.29 5.58 11.83
N LEU A 54 32.91 4.70 12.78
CA LEU A 54 33.19 4.87 14.21
C LEU A 54 34.67 4.67 14.54
N ARG A 55 35.35 3.72 13.89
CA ARG A 55 36.79 3.48 14.08
C ARG A 55 37.63 4.66 13.59
N LYS A 56 37.20 5.36 12.54
CA LYS A 56 37.83 6.62 12.07
C LYS A 56 37.69 7.76 13.08
N LYS A 57 36.54 7.89 13.75
CA LYS A 57 36.31 8.88 14.81
C LYS A 57 37.09 8.60 16.10
N GLU A 58 37.30 7.32 16.43
CA GLU A 58 38.15 6.91 17.57
C GLU A 58 39.64 7.25 17.35
N ILE A 59 40.14 7.11 16.12
CA ILE A 59 41.51 7.48 15.74
C ILE A 59 41.69 9.00 15.76
N GLU A 60 40.70 9.78 15.32
CA GLU A 60 40.75 11.25 15.30
C GLU A 60 40.75 11.84 16.73
N ASN A 61 39.99 11.25 17.66
CA ASN A 61 40.01 11.65 19.08
C ASN A 61 41.30 11.25 19.81
N THR A 62 41.94 10.13 19.43
CA THR A 62 43.21 9.70 20.04
C THR A 62 44.39 10.61 19.65
N VAL A 63 44.34 11.23 18.46
CA VAL A 63 45.39 12.16 17.99
C VAL A 63 45.33 13.51 18.72
N TYR A 64 44.15 13.96 19.13
CA TYR A 64 43.96 15.22 19.86
C TYR A 64 44.42 15.18 21.34
N GLU A 65 44.55 13.99 21.93
CA GLU A 65 44.93 13.84 23.36
C GLU A 65 46.45 13.74 23.60
N ILE A 66 47.28 13.73 22.53
CA ILE A 66 48.74 13.56 22.62
C ILE A 66 49.50 14.91 22.63
N GLU A 67 48.85 16.05 22.35
CA GLU A 67 49.54 17.35 22.21
C GLU A 67 49.69 18.20 23.50
N GLU A 68 49.25 17.76 24.68
CA GLU A 68 49.44 18.53 25.92
C GLU A 68 50.08 17.71 27.07
N SER A 69 51.41 17.54 27.02
CA SER A 69 52.25 17.60 28.23
C SER A 69 53.74 17.73 27.89
N ASP A 70 54.19 18.93 27.54
CA ASP A 70 55.61 19.30 27.64
C ASP A 70 55.88 19.88 29.03
N THR A 71 56.70 19.19 29.83
CA THR A 71 57.48 19.83 30.90
C THR A 71 58.89 19.24 30.95
N ASP A 72 59.86 20.14 30.77
CA ASP A 72 61.31 19.94 30.81
C ASP A 72 61.82 19.37 32.15
N ILE A 73 62.73 18.39 32.11
CA ILE A 73 63.84 18.28 33.06
C ILE A 73 65.09 17.74 32.35
N ASP A 74 66.14 18.56 32.33
CA ASP A 74 67.49 18.29 31.85
C ASP A 74 68.19 17.12 32.57
N ASN A 75 68.98 16.36 31.80
CA ASN A 75 69.96 15.39 32.29
C ASN A 75 71.22 16.11 32.80
N ALA A 76 71.78 15.65 33.93
CA ALA A 76 73.22 15.73 34.16
C ALA A 76 73.70 14.56 35.05
N ASP A 77 74.83 14.03 34.62
CA ASP A 77 75.56 12.84 35.08
C ASP A 77 75.78 12.74 36.60
N ASP A 78 75.79 11.51 37.13
CA ASP A 78 76.95 11.08 37.91
C ASP A 78 77.14 9.55 37.97
N LYS A 79 78.41 9.17 37.79
CA LYS A 79 78.93 7.79 37.83
C LYS A 79 78.92 7.23 39.25
N VAL A 80 78.63 5.93 39.41
CA VAL A 80 79.33 5.11 40.43
C VAL A 80 79.51 3.66 39.94
N GLU A 81 80.76 3.22 39.92
CA GLU A 81 81.22 1.84 39.70
C GLU A 81 81.29 1.02 41.01
N PHE A 82 80.88 -0.25 40.90
CA PHE A 82 81.27 -1.50 41.59
C PHE A 82 81.18 -1.73 43.14
N ALA A 83 80.46 -2.84 43.44
CA ALA A 83 80.74 -3.96 44.39
C ALA A 83 80.64 -3.72 45.93
N ALA A 84 79.61 -4.21 46.65
CA ALA A 84 79.32 -5.59 47.17
C ALA A 84 79.95 -5.91 48.57
N PRO A 85 79.44 -6.86 49.40
CA PRO A 85 78.06 -7.35 49.66
C PRO A 85 77.70 -7.68 51.16
N GLN A 86 76.47 -8.19 51.36
CA GLN A 86 75.94 -9.07 52.45
C GLN A 86 75.32 -8.41 53.71
N LYS A 87 74.25 -8.88 54.36
CA LYS A 87 73.69 -10.25 54.55
C LYS A 87 72.27 -10.16 55.19
N SER A 88 71.21 -10.73 54.61
CA SER A 88 69.97 -11.18 55.30
C SER A 88 69.07 -11.96 54.32
N ASN A 89 68.12 -12.76 54.83
CA ASN A 89 67.48 -13.91 54.17
C ASN A 89 66.93 -13.69 52.73
N LYS A 90 67.79 -13.92 51.72
CA LYS A 90 67.50 -13.74 50.28
C LYS A 90 66.25 -14.49 49.78
N LYS A 91 65.89 -15.62 50.39
CA LYS A 91 64.70 -16.39 49.98
C LYS A 91 63.40 -15.63 50.29
N LEU A 92 63.31 -14.93 51.42
CA LEU A 92 62.11 -14.16 51.79
C LEU A 92 61.92 -12.95 50.87
N TYR A 93 62.99 -12.22 50.55
CA TYR A 93 62.93 -11.09 49.62
C TYR A 93 62.59 -11.50 48.18
N ILE A 94 63.04 -12.68 47.73
CA ILE A 94 62.69 -13.22 46.40
C ILE A 94 61.20 -13.60 46.37
N PHE A 95 60.67 -14.27 47.40
CA PHE A 95 59.24 -14.59 47.48
C PHE A 95 58.36 -13.33 47.58
N VAL A 96 58.78 -12.32 48.33
CA VAL A 96 58.09 -11.02 48.43
C VAL A 96 58.15 -10.27 47.09
N ALA A 97 59.29 -10.24 46.41
CA ALA A 97 59.44 -9.59 45.12
C ALA A 97 58.60 -10.26 44.01
N ILE A 98 58.53 -11.59 44.00
CA ILE A 98 57.67 -12.35 43.07
C ILE A 98 56.19 -12.09 43.38
N GLY A 99 55.79 -12.05 44.66
CA GLY A 99 54.43 -11.72 45.06
C GLY A 99 54.01 -10.30 44.65
N ILE A 100 54.91 -9.31 44.79
CA ILE A 100 54.68 -7.93 44.34
C ILE A 100 54.57 -7.87 42.82
N ALA A 101 55.43 -8.57 42.08
CA ALA A 101 55.36 -8.63 40.62
C ALA A 101 54.04 -9.25 40.12
N ILE A 102 53.55 -10.32 40.76
CA ILE A 102 52.25 -10.93 40.44
C ILE A 102 51.09 -9.97 40.74
N MET A 103 51.15 -9.21 41.84
CA MET A 103 50.14 -8.19 42.18
C MET A 103 50.14 -7.02 41.18
N ILE A 104 51.31 -6.60 40.70
CA ILE A 104 51.43 -5.58 39.66
C ILE A 104 50.87 -6.09 38.33
N ILE A 105 51.20 -7.33 37.93
CA ILE A 105 50.66 -7.95 36.71
C ILE A 105 49.14 -8.13 36.82
N ALA A 106 48.63 -8.58 37.97
CA ALA A 106 47.18 -8.68 38.22
C ALA A 106 46.50 -7.30 38.22
N GLY A 107 47.17 -6.27 38.72
CA GLY A 107 46.74 -4.88 38.65
C GLY A 107 46.66 -4.36 37.22
N ILE A 108 47.67 -4.62 36.40
CA ILE A 108 47.74 -4.24 34.98
C ILE A 108 46.67 -4.99 34.16
N VAL A 109 46.51 -6.30 34.38
CA VAL A 109 45.46 -7.10 33.72
C VAL A 109 44.07 -6.64 34.17
N SER A 110 43.87 -6.34 35.45
CA SER A 110 42.61 -5.78 35.94
C SER A 110 42.33 -4.40 35.36
N SER A 111 43.32 -3.51 35.30
CA SER A 111 43.15 -2.18 34.69
C SER A 111 42.89 -2.25 33.20
N TYR A 112 43.51 -3.20 32.49
CA TYR A 112 43.26 -3.43 31.07
C TYR A 112 41.85 -3.98 30.81
N ASN A 113 41.40 -4.97 31.59
CA ASN A 113 40.02 -5.47 31.52
C ASN A 113 38.98 -4.38 31.88
N ILE A 114 39.28 -3.50 32.84
CA ILE A 114 38.42 -2.37 33.21
C ILE A 114 38.36 -1.33 32.08
N ALA A 115 39.49 -1.00 31.45
CA ALA A 115 39.53 -0.06 30.34
C ALA A 115 38.78 -0.59 29.11
N GLN A 116 38.94 -1.87 28.78
CA GLN A 116 38.21 -2.52 27.68
C GLN A 116 36.71 -2.64 27.95
N ASN A 117 36.31 -2.93 29.19
CA ASN A 117 34.90 -2.92 29.59
C ASN A 117 34.29 -1.51 29.54
N ARG A 118 35.04 -0.46 29.92
CA ARG A 118 34.55 0.94 29.86
C ARG A 118 34.26 1.39 28.42
N SER A 119 35.19 1.14 27.50
CA SER A 119 34.97 1.43 26.06
C SER A 119 33.76 0.66 25.51
N SER A 120 33.57 -0.60 25.91
CA SER A 120 32.40 -1.39 25.53
C SER A 120 31.09 -0.85 26.12
N GLU A 121 31.09 -0.37 27.37
CA GLU A 121 29.91 0.22 28.02
C GLU A 121 29.53 1.58 27.42
N GLU A 122 30.52 2.40 27.08
CA GLU A 122 30.30 3.70 26.41
C GLU A 122 29.74 3.50 25.00
N ALA A 123 30.28 2.53 24.24
CA ALA A 123 29.76 2.16 22.93
C ALA A 123 28.33 1.61 23.00
N GLU A 124 28.02 0.77 23.99
CA GLU A 124 26.67 0.26 24.23
C GLU A 124 25.69 1.39 24.58
N MET A 125 26.08 2.32 25.46
CA MET A 125 25.26 3.45 25.85
C MET A 125 24.98 4.40 24.66
N ALA A 126 25.99 4.67 23.84
CA ALA A 126 25.82 5.48 22.63
C ALA A 126 24.85 4.82 21.64
N TYR A 127 24.97 3.50 21.43
CA TYR A 127 24.05 2.76 20.56
C TYR A 127 22.63 2.73 21.13
N TRP A 128 22.48 2.54 22.44
CA TRP A 128 21.19 2.58 23.11
C TRP A 128 20.50 3.94 22.96
N ASN A 129 21.24 5.05 23.09
CA ASN A 129 20.70 6.39 22.87
C ASN A 129 20.18 6.57 21.44
N LYS A 130 20.90 6.04 20.43
CA LYS A 130 20.41 6.00 19.04
C LYS A 130 19.11 5.21 18.92
N CYS A 131 18.98 4.07 19.60
CA CYS A 131 17.73 3.29 19.62
C CYS A 131 16.57 4.04 20.27
N ILE A 132 16.81 4.81 21.33
CA ILE A 132 15.80 5.67 21.95
C ILE A 132 15.39 6.80 21.01
N GLU A 133 16.34 7.39 20.30
CA GLU A 133 16.07 8.47 19.34
C GLU A 133 15.23 7.97 18.15
N GLU A 134 15.60 6.81 17.59
CA GLU A 134 14.83 6.16 16.53
C GLU A 134 13.47 5.66 17.03
N ASN A 135 13.43 5.14 18.25
CA ASN A 135 12.26 4.57 18.94
C ASN A 135 11.44 3.61 18.06
N THR A 136 12.10 2.78 17.25
CA THR A 136 11.46 1.79 16.38
C THR A 136 11.70 0.37 16.89
N PRO A 137 10.77 -0.58 16.63
CA PRO A 137 11.01 -1.99 16.93
C PRO A 137 12.30 -2.52 16.27
N LEU A 138 12.61 -2.05 15.06
CA LEU A 138 13.82 -2.43 14.33
C LEU A 138 15.10 -1.94 15.03
N GLY A 139 15.14 -0.66 15.45
CA GLY A 139 16.28 -0.09 16.16
C GLY A 139 16.60 -0.86 17.45
N TYR A 140 15.59 -1.16 18.26
CA TYR A 140 15.75 -1.98 19.46
C TYR A 140 16.12 -3.44 19.15
N SER A 141 15.61 -4.02 18.05
CA SER A 141 15.98 -5.38 17.63
C SER A 141 17.45 -5.46 17.22
N LYS A 142 17.96 -4.45 16.49
CA LYS A 142 19.39 -4.33 16.15
C LYS A 142 20.25 -4.25 17.42
N TYR A 143 19.82 -3.49 18.42
CA TYR A 143 20.50 -3.47 19.72
C TYR A 143 20.55 -4.86 20.37
N LEU A 144 19.47 -5.64 20.35
CA LEU A 144 19.45 -6.99 20.92
C LEU A 144 20.35 -7.98 20.15
N VAL A 145 20.54 -7.81 18.85
CA VAL A 145 21.52 -8.59 18.07
C VAL A 145 22.94 -8.25 18.53
N ARG A 146 23.26 -6.95 18.64
CA ARG A 146 24.62 -6.46 18.95
C ARG A 146 25.01 -6.64 20.43
N PHE A 147 24.05 -6.49 21.33
CA PHE A 147 24.18 -6.49 22.79
C PHE A 147 23.14 -7.40 23.43
N SER A 148 23.11 -8.68 23.03
CA SER A 148 22.13 -9.67 23.49
C SER A 148 22.09 -9.93 25.00
N GLU A 149 23.15 -9.61 25.73
CA GLU A 149 23.23 -9.64 27.21
C GLU A 149 23.57 -8.26 27.78
N GLY A 150 23.36 -7.20 26.99
CA GLY A 150 23.62 -5.81 27.35
C GLY A 150 22.76 -5.34 28.51
N ARG A 151 23.18 -4.26 29.15
CA ARG A 151 22.50 -3.59 30.27
C ARG A 151 21.05 -3.26 29.95
N TYR A 152 20.75 -2.90 28.70
CA TYR A 152 19.43 -2.48 28.24
C TYR A 152 18.65 -3.57 27.51
N ALA A 153 19.13 -4.83 27.46
CA ALA A 153 18.48 -5.90 26.70
C ALA A 153 17.01 -6.12 27.10
N LYS A 154 16.73 -6.20 28.41
CA LYS A 154 15.34 -6.34 28.90
C LYS A 154 14.47 -5.13 28.56
N GLU A 155 15.05 -3.93 28.55
CA GLU A 155 14.34 -2.71 28.22
C GLU A 155 14.01 -2.64 26.73
N ALA A 156 14.97 -3.00 25.88
CA ALA A 156 14.78 -3.13 24.44
C ALA A 156 13.66 -4.13 24.11
N GLU A 157 13.64 -5.31 24.73
CA GLU A 157 12.55 -6.30 24.57
C GLU A 157 11.19 -5.73 24.97
N SER A 158 11.14 -5.01 26.12
CA SER A 158 9.90 -4.38 26.58
C SER A 158 9.42 -3.29 25.62
N LYS A 159 10.33 -2.49 25.08
CA LYS A 159 10.02 -1.43 24.12
C LYS A 159 9.50 -1.98 22.80
N ILE A 160 10.12 -3.04 22.28
CA ILE A 160 9.62 -3.75 21.09
C ILE A 160 8.17 -4.21 21.31
N ARG A 161 7.89 -4.86 22.44
CA ARG A 161 6.55 -5.36 22.76
C ARG A 161 5.53 -4.23 22.88
N GLU A 162 5.88 -3.15 23.58
CA GLU A 162 5.03 -1.97 23.75
C GLU A 162 4.65 -1.35 22.41
N LEU A 163 5.64 -1.11 21.55
CA LEU A 163 5.45 -0.50 20.23
C LEU A 163 4.62 -1.38 19.31
N ARG A 164 4.92 -2.69 19.24
CA ARG A 164 4.17 -3.64 18.40
C ARG A 164 2.72 -3.83 18.86
N GLU A 165 2.47 -3.85 20.17
CA GLU A 165 1.10 -3.95 20.70
C GLU A 165 0.29 -2.67 20.41
N LYS A 166 0.94 -1.50 20.45
CA LYS A 166 0.32 -0.23 20.05
C LYS A 166 -0.01 -0.22 18.55
N GLU A 167 0.95 -0.56 17.69
CA GLU A 167 0.77 -0.70 16.24
C GLU A 167 -0.38 -1.65 15.91
N LYS A 168 -0.42 -2.82 16.55
CA LYS A 168 -1.48 -3.81 16.36
C LYS A 168 -2.86 -3.25 16.69
N LYS A 169 -3.01 -2.52 17.79
CA LYS A 169 -4.31 -1.91 18.17
C LYS A 169 -4.75 -0.84 17.17
N GLU A 170 -3.82 -0.04 16.68
CA GLU A 170 -4.09 0.94 15.63
C GLU A 170 -4.55 0.26 14.34
N TRP A 171 -3.88 -0.82 13.93
CA TRP A 171 -4.29 -1.63 12.79
C TRP A 171 -5.67 -2.28 12.98
N GLU A 172 -5.94 -2.86 14.15
CA GLU A 172 -7.24 -3.49 14.46
C GLU A 172 -8.40 -2.50 14.39
N ALA A 173 -8.16 -1.22 14.69
CA ALA A 173 -9.16 -0.16 14.51
C ALA A 173 -9.37 0.21 13.04
N LEU A 174 -8.34 0.08 12.20
CA LEU A 174 -8.36 0.48 10.78
C LEU A 174 -8.73 -0.63 9.80
N ARG A 175 -8.55 -1.91 10.15
CA ARG A 175 -8.72 -3.05 9.22
C ARG A 175 -10.11 -3.17 8.56
N ASN A 176 -11.13 -2.56 9.14
CA ASN A 176 -12.51 -2.54 8.61
C ASN A 176 -12.92 -1.15 8.11
N SER A 177 -11.97 -0.20 8.03
CA SER A 177 -12.21 1.16 7.58
C SER A 177 -12.25 1.22 6.05
N ASN A 178 -13.22 1.95 5.52
CA ASN A 178 -13.27 2.30 4.09
C ASN A 178 -12.51 3.60 3.78
N ASN A 179 -11.75 4.13 4.74
CA ASN A 179 -11.01 5.38 4.58
C ASN A 179 -9.59 5.10 4.06
N VAL A 180 -9.42 5.27 2.75
CA VAL A 180 -8.14 5.08 2.04
C VAL A 180 -7.03 5.98 2.61
N ASP A 181 -7.33 7.23 2.97
CA ASP A 181 -6.33 8.15 3.53
C ASP A 181 -5.83 7.71 4.90
N ALA A 182 -6.70 7.11 5.72
CA ALA A 182 -6.31 6.59 7.02
C ALA A 182 -5.37 5.37 6.88
N LEU A 183 -5.59 4.52 5.88
CA LEU A 183 -4.70 3.39 5.57
C LEU A 183 -3.34 3.88 5.06
N PHE A 184 -3.30 4.91 4.21
CA PHE A 184 -2.03 5.51 3.77
C PHE A 184 -1.26 6.16 4.92
N ARG A 185 -1.95 6.85 5.83
CA ARG A 185 -1.30 7.41 7.03
C ARG A 185 -0.68 6.32 7.88
N PHE A 186 -1.38 5.20 8.10
CA PHE A 186 -0.83 4.08 8.84
C PHE A 186 0.46 3.52 8.20
N LEU A 187 0.51 3.38 6.87
CA LEU A 187 1.74 2.97 6.17
C LEU A 187 2.87 3.98 6.29
N GLY A 188 2.55 5.28 6.37
CA GLY A 188 3.53 6.34 6.58
C GLY A 188 4.07 6.36 8.02
N ASP A 189 3.19 6.15 9.00
CA ASP A 189 3.54 6.13 10.43
C ASP A 189 4.28 4.84 10.82
N HIS A 190 4.01 3.73 10.12
CA HIS A 190 4.59 2.40 10.36
C HIS A 190 5.16 1.80 9.05
N PRO A 191 6.30 2.31 8.53
CA PRO A 191 6.86 1.86 7.25
C PRO A 191 7.23 0.37 7.22
N GLU A 192 7.67 -0.17 8.35
CA GLU A 192 8.07 -1.57 8.55
C GLU A 192 6.93 -2.42 9.16
N THR A 193 5.68 -2.10 8.81
CA THR A 193 4.52 -2.84 9.31
C THR A 193 4.33 -4.18 8.59
N PRO A 194 4.01 -5.28 9.30
CA PRO A 194 3.76 -6.57 8.66
C PRO A 194 2.47 -6.60 7.86
N TYR A 195 1.57 -5.65 8.16
CA TYR A 195 0.29 -5.54 7.49
C TYR A 195 0.40 -4.82 6.15
N SER A 196 1.61 -4.40 5.74
CA SER A 196 1.84 -3.56 4.55
C SER A 196 1.19 -4.14 3.29
N ARG A 197 1.40 -5.42 3.03
CA ARG A 197 0.81 -6.12 1.88
C ARG A 197 -0.73 -6.09 1.91
N ASP A 198 -1.31 -6.46 3.05
CA ASP A 198 -2.76 -6.55 3.21
C ASP A 198 -3.42 -5.16 3.15
N ILE A 199 -2.76 -4.14 3.71
CA ILE A 199 -3.18 -2.75 3.64
C ILE A 199 -3.13 -2.25 2.19
N ARG A 200 -2.03 -2.50 1.46
CA ARG A 200 -1.88 -2.11 0.05
C ARG A 200 -2.94 -2.76 -0.83
N HIS A 201 -3.24 -4.04 -0.62
CA HIS A 201 -4.34 -4.75 -1.29
C HIS A 201 -5.69 -4.11 -1.00
N THR A 202 -5.94 -3.75 0.27
CA THR A 202 -7.19 -3.09 0.70
C THR A 202 -7.34 -1.70 0.07
N ILE A 203 -6.27 -0.90 0.09
CA ILE A 203 -6.21 0.42 -0.55
C ILE A 203 -6.53 0.31 -2.04
N ASP A 204 -5.93 -0.65 -2.73
CA ASP A 204 -6.14 -0.86 -4.16
C ASP A 204 -7.61 -1.21 -4.45
N SER A 205 -8.14 -2.21 -3.73
CA SER A 205 -9.54 -2.64 -3.87
C SER A 205 -10.55 -1.53 -3.56
N LEU A 206 -10.34 -0.75 -2.51
CA LEU A 206 -11.20 0.40 -2.19
C LEU A 206 -11.12 1.50 -3.25
N SER A 207 -9.90 1.81 -3.71
CA SER A 207 -9.68 2.80 -4.78
C SER A 207 -10.35 2.36 -6.08
N TRP A 208 -10.26 1.07 -6.42
CA TRP A 208 -10.94 0.49 -7.58
C TRP A 208 -12.46 0.63 -7.49
N ILE A 209 -13.06 0.34 -6.33
CA ILE A 209 -14.51 0.53 -6.12
C ILE A 209 -14.93 1.98 -6.36
N ILE A 210 -14.13 2.95 -5.89
CA ILE A 210 -14.39 4.38 -6.12
C ILE A 210 -14.29 4.69 -7.61
N THR A 211 -13.24 4.23 -8.28
CA THR A 211 -13.02 4.40 -9.72
C THR A 211 -14.16 3.79 -10.54
N GLU A 212 -14.62 2.57 -10.24
CA GLU A 212 -15.74 1.95 -10.94
C GLU A 212 -17.07 2.66 -10.71
N LYS A 213 -17.24 3.28 -9.54
CA LYS A 213 -18.45 4.06 -9.23
C LYS A 213 -18.50 5.35 -10.02
N GLU A 214 -17.37 6.05 -10.16
CA GLU A 214 -17.27 7.27 -10.98
C GLU A 214 -17.37 6.95 -12.47
N ASN A 215 -16.72 5.86 -12.90
CA ASN A 215 -16.78 5.31 -14.25
C ASN A 215 -16.48 6.33 -15.36
N THR A 216 -15.50 7.21 -15.13
CA THR A 216 -15.04 8.22 -16.10
C THR A 216 -13.63 7.91 -16.59
N ALA A 217 -13.26 8.38 -17.78
CA ALA A 217 -11.90 8.22 -18.30
C ALA A 217 -10.87 8.80 -17.31
N GLU A 218 -11.18 9.94 -16.71
CA GLU A 218 -10.33 10.61 -15.71
C GLU A 218 -10.13 9.75 -14.46
N SER A 219 -11.18 9.11 -13.95
CA SER A 219 -11.09 8.24 -12.77
C SER A 219 -10.21 7.01 -13.01
N TYR A 220 -10.31 6.38 -14.19
CA TYR A 220 -9.46 5.25 -14.56
C TYR A 220 -8.01 5.68 -14.80
N LEU A 221 -7.80 6.84 -15.42
CA LEU A 221 -6.45 7.41 -15.60
C LEU A 221 -5.79 7.70 -14.26
N ALA A 222 -6.52 8.30 -13.31
CA ALA A 222 -6.03 8.55 -11.97
C ALA A 222 -5.63 7.25 -11.27
N TYR A 223 -6.43 6.18 -11.38
CA TYR A 223 -6.08 4.87 -10.86
C TYR A 223 -4.75 4.36 -11.48
N LEU A 224 -4.62 4.39 -12.80
CA LEU A 224 -3.42 3.93 -13.52
C LEU A 224 -2.16 4.71 -13.13
N GLU A 225 -2.25 6.03 -12.97
CA GLU A 225 -1.11 6.85 -12.52
C GLU A 225 -0.70 6.51 -11.08
N ASN A 226 -1.64 6.17 -10.19
CA ASN A 226 -1.33 5.72 -8.84
C ASN A 226 -0.64 4.34 -8.81
N VAL A 227 -1.00 3.44 -9.73
CA VAL A 227 -0.28 2.17 -9.93
C VAL A 227 1.16 2.45 -10.39
N LYS A 228 1.33 3.36 -11.34
CA LYS A 228 2.64 3.71 -11.92
C LYS A 228 3.62 4.31 -10.90
N ILE A 229 3.12 5.03 -9.89
CA ILE A 229 3.93 5.55 -8.78
C ILE A 229 3.95 4.61 -7.55
N GLU A 230 3.56 3.34 -7.72
CA GLU A 230 3.55 2.28 -6.68
C GLU A 230 2.72 2.62 -5.42
N ARG A 231 1.77 3.54 -5.58
CA ARG A 231 0.82 3.90 -4.53
C ARG A 231 -0.29 2.84 -4.41
N TYR A 232 -0.64 2.18 -5.53
CA TYR A 232 -1.56 1.05 -5.58
C TYR A 232 -0.84 -0.22 -6.05
N ASN A 233 -1.33 -1.39 -5.63
CA ASN A 233 -0.75 -2.69 -5.99
C ASN A 233 -0.93 -3.02 -7.50
N GLY A 234 -1.96 -2.47 -8.13
CA GLY A 234 -2.21 -2.59 -9.57
C GLY A 234 -3.02 -3.80 -9.97
N GLU A 235 -3.78 -4.40 -9.06
CA GLU A 235 -4.55 -5.63 -9.33
C GLU A 235 -5.61 -5.44 -10.41
N TYR A 236 -6.10 -4.21 -10.60
CA TYR A 236 -7.11 -3.87 -11.59
C TYR A 236 -6.54 -3.09 -12.77
N GLN A 237 -5.21 -3.01 -12.92
CA GLN A 237 -4.54 -2.20 -13.95
C GLN A 237 -5.01 -2.54 -15.37
N GLU A 238 -5.11 -3.83 -15.72
CA GLU A 238 -5.55 -4.24 -17.05
C GLU A 238 -6.99 -3.80 -17.34
N ILE A 239 -7.90 -4.01 -16.39
CA ILE A 239 -9.31 -3.64 -16.53
C ILE A 239 -9.45 -2.11 -16.58
N ALA A 240 -8.71 -1.39 -15.73
CA ALA A 240 -8.65 0.07 -15.73
C ALA A 240 -8.19 0.62 -17.08
N GLN A 241 -7.14 0.02 -17.67
CA GLN A 241 -6.62 0.42 -18.99
C GLN A 241 -7.66 0.21 -20.08
N GLN A 242 -8.31 -0.95 -20.13
CA GLN A 242 -9.34 -1.25 -21.12
C GLN A 242 -10.52 -0.26 -21.03
N LYS A 243 -10.96 0.05 -19.80
CA LYS A 243 -12.05 1.01 -19.57
C LYS A 243 -11.64 2.44 -19.90
N TYR A 244 -10.42 2.85 -19.53
CA TYR A 244 -9.85 4.14 -19.91
C TYR A 244 -9.81 4.29 -21.44
N ASP A 245 -9.22 3.32 -22.15
CA ASP A 245 -9.08 3.36 -23.60
C ASP A 245 -10.44 3.47 -24.29
N TYR A 246 -11.44 2.73 -23.82
CA TYR A 246 -12.80 2.80 -24.35
C TYR A 246 -13.44 4.17 -24.10
N LEU A 247 -13.43 4.66 -22.85
CA LEU A 247 -14.09 5.91 -22.48
C LEU A 247 -13.42 7.14 -23.10
N ASN A 248 -12.10 7.14 -23.20
CA ASN A 248 -11.33 8.23 -23.78
C ASN A 248 -11.54 8.37 -25.31
N GLN A 249 -12.05 7.33 -25.96
CA GLN A 249 -12.37 7.35 -27.39
C GLN A 249 -13.79 7.85 -27.70
N LEU A 250 -14.62 8.08 -26.68
CA LEU A 250 -15.97 8.56 -26.85
C LEU A 250 -15.98 10.01 -27.35
N LYS A 251 -16.75 10.26 -28.40
CA LYS A 251 -16.88 11.58 -29.03
C LYS A 251 -18.26 12.15 -28.81
N THR A 252 -18.34 13.37 -28.29
CA THR A 252 -19.60 14.12 -28.24
C THR A 252 -20.06 14.45 -29.65
N ILE A 253 -21.35 14.22 -29.93
CA ILE A 253 -21.97 14.51 -31.23
C ILE A 253 -22.74 15.83 -31.14
N GLU A 254 -22.38 16.77 -31.99
CA GLU A 254 -22.98 18.10 -32.05
C GLU A 254 -23.37 18.48 -33.49
N GLY A 255 -23.98 19.66 -33.66
CA GLY A 255 -24.29 20.24 -34.97
C GLY A 255 -25.21 19.36 -35.83
N GLU A 256 -24.83 19.18 -37.09
CA GLU A 256 -25.61 18.43 -38.09
C GLU A 256 -25.81 16.97 -37.69
N GLY A 257 -24.78 16.31 -37.15
CA GLY A 257 -24.87 14.92 -36.70
C GLY A 257 -25.91 14.75 -35.58
N LEU A 258 -25.95 15.68 -34.63
CA LEU A 258 -26.94 15.67 -33.55
C LEU A 258 -28.36 15.94 -34.09
N PHE A 259 -28.50 16.86 -35.05
CA PHE A 259 -29.78 17.15 -35.69
C PHE A 259 -30.38 15.93 -36.39
N GLU A 260 -29.56 15.12 -37.07
CA GLU A 260 -30.01 13.88 -37.69
C GLU A 260 -30.49 12.85 -36.66
N LEU A 261 -29.74 12.67 -35.56
CA LEU A 261 -30.15 11.77 -34.47
C LEU A 261 -31.47 12.21 -33.84
N ARG A 262 -31.65 13.52 -33.59
CA ARG A 262 -32.91 14.10 -33.11
C ARG A 262 -34.09 13.76 -34.02
N LYS A 263 -33.90 13.87 -35.34
CA LYS A 263 -34.92 13.52 -36.33
C LYS A 263 -35.26 12.03 -36.28
N ILE A 264 -34.26 11.15 -36.27
CA ILE A 264 -34.46 9.68 -36.22
C ILE A 264 -35.23 9.28 -34.96
N VAL A 265 -34.79 9.76 -33.79
CA VAL A 265 -35.42 9.47 -32.49
C VAL A 265 -36.86 9.99 -32.46
N SER A 266 -37.09 11.23 -32.90
CA SER A 266 -38.44 11.82 -32.96
C SER A 266 -39.38 10.98 -33.84
N GLU A 267 -38.94 10.61 -35.04
CA GLU A 267 -39.75 9.82 -35.97
C GLU A 267 -40.01 8.38 -35.48
N PHE A 268 -39.05 7.77 -34.80
CA PHE A 268 -39.24 6.47 -34.17
C PHE A 268 -40.31 6.51 -33.07
N PHE A 269 -40.29 7.49 -32.17
CA PHE A 269 -41.30 7.59 -31.11
C PHE A 269 -42.68 8.03 -31.62
N LYS A 270 -42.75 8.80 -32.71
CA LYS A 270 -44.01 9.01 -33.46
C LYS A 270 -44.55 7.69 -34.04
N ALA A 271 -43.67 6.85 -34.57
CA ALA A 271 -44.05 5.53 -35.08
C ALA A 271 -44.55 4.60 -33.97
N LEU A 272 -43.95 4.63 -32.78
CA LEU A 272 -44.41 3.91 -31.60
C LEU A 272 -45.79 4.40 -31.13
N SER A 273 -45.99 5.72 -31.01
CA SER A 273 -47.26 6.31 -30.58
C SER A 273 -48.42 5.99 -31.53
N SER A 274 -48.12 5.86 -32.83
CA SER A 274 -49.09 5.44 -33.86
C SER A 274 -49.16 3.92 -34.06
N THR A 275 -48.35 3.14 -33.34
CA THR A 275 -48.21 1.68 -33.47
C THR A 275 -47.96 1.20 -34.91
N ASN A 276 -47.23 2.02 -35.69
CA ASN A 276 -46.93 1.76 -37.10
C ASN A 276 -45.67 0.90 -37.24
N SER A 277 -45.87 -0.42 -37.42
CA SER A 277 -44.78 -1.39 -37.53
C SER A 277 -43.80 -1.10 -38.67
N LYS A 278 -44.26 -0.61 -39.83
CA LYS A 278 -43.39 -0.28 -40.96
C LYS A 278 -42.46 0.89 -40.63
N ASN A 279 -42.99 1.92 -39.98
CA ASN A 279 -42.18 3.08 -39.59
C ASN A 279 -41.23 2.74 -38.44
N ILE A 280 -41.62 1.87 -37.50
CA ILE A 280 -40.72 1.37 -36.45
C ILE A 280 -39.53 0.65 -37.11
N GLN A 281 -39.79 -0.28 -38.03
CA GLN A 281 -38.75 -1.02 -38.76
C GLN A 281 -37.87 -0.12 -39.64
N LYS A 282 -38.36 1.03 -40.10
CA LYS A 282 -37.58 2.00 -40.89
C LYS A 282 -36.45 2.63 -40.07
N TYR A 283 -36.67 2.83 -38.76
CA TYR A 283 -35.74 3.54 -37.89
C TYR A 283 -35.05 2.63 -36.86
N SER A 284 -35.36 1.33 -36.87
CA SER A 284 -34.70 0.32 -36.03
C SER A 284 -34.02 -0.74 -36.88
N THR A 285 -33.13 -1.51 -36.26
CA THR A 285 -32.68 -2.77 -36.84
C THR A 285 -33.85 -3.76 -36.99
N THR A 286 -33.64 -4.80 -37.81
CA THR A 286 -34.62 -5.89 -38.01
C THR A 286 -35.05 -6.52 -36.68
N VAL A 287 -34.08 -6.67 -35.76
CA VAL A 287 -34.27 -7.15 -34.40
C VAL A 287 -33.56 -6.18 -33.47
N LEU A 288 -34.34 -5.55 -32.59
CA LEU A 288 -33.84 -4.76 -31.48
C LEU A 288 -33.20 -5.69 -30.45
N ASP A 289 -31.99 -5.37 -30.03
CA ASP A 289 -31.30 -6.10 -28.98
C ASP A 289 -32.04 -5.96 -27.66
N ARG A 290 -32.46 -4.73 -27.34
CA ARG A 290 -33.27 -4.41 -26.16
C ARG A 290 -34.37 -3.40 -26.48
N PHE A 291 -35.58 -3.66 -26.02
CA PHE A 291 -36.68 -2.71 -26.04
C PHE A 291 -37.37 -2.70 -24.68
N PHE A 292 -37.08 -1.67 -23.89
CA PHE A 292 -37.38 -1.59 -22.47
C PHE A 292 -36.89 -2.84 -21.72
N ASP A 293 -37.81 -3.65 -21.21
CA ASP A 293 -37.53 -4.85 -20.42
C ASP A 293 -37.51 -6.13 -21.28
N THR A 294 -37.76 -6.01 -22.58
CA THR A 294 -37.76 -7.12 -23.53
C THR A 294 -36.49 -7.14 -24.37
N GLN A 295 -36.06 -8.33 -24.78
CA GLN A 295 -34.88 -8.51 -25.63
C GLN A 295 -35.27 -9.16 -26.95
N LYS A 296 -34.43 -8.95 -27.98
CA LYS A 296 -34.52 -9.60 -29.29
C LYS A 296 -35.91 -9.48 -29.93
N GLN A 297 -36.44 -8.26 -29.96
CA GLN A 297 -37.78 -7.97 -30.49
C GLN A 297 -37.70 -7.36 -31.89
N SER A 298 -38.54 -7.85 -32.81
CA SER A 298 -38.72 -7.17 -34.10
C SER A 298 -39.62 -5.94 -33.96
N GLY A 299 -39.47 -4.96 -34.85
CA GLY A 299 -40.36 -3.79 -34.87
C GLY A 299 -41.84 -4.13 -35.06
N LYS A 300 -42.15 -5.29 -35.67
CA LYS A 300 -43.53 -5.81 -35.74
C LYS A 300 -44.00 -6.29 -34.37
N THR A 301 -43.20 -7.12 -33.70
CA THR A 301 -43.53 -7.67 -32.37
C THR A 301 -43.71 -6.55 -31.34
N VAL A 302 -42.90 -5.49 -31.41
CA VAL A 302 -43.06 -4.29 -30.58
C VAL A 302 -44.43 -3.65 -30.82
N ALA A 303 -44.78 -3.36 -32.08
CA ALA A 303 -46.06 -2.75 -32.42
C ALA A 303 -47.26 -3.60 -31.98
N ASP A 304 -47.18 -4.92 -32.20
CA ASP A 304 -48.22 -5.88 -31.81
C ASP A 304 -48.37 -5.95 -30.28
N SER A 305 -47.26 -5.91 -29.53
CA SER A 305 -47.27 -5.90 -28.06
C SER A 305 -47.93 -4.63 -27.51
N ILE A 306 -47.64 -3.46 -28.08
CA ILE A 306 -48.31 -2.20 -27.69
C ILE A 306 -49.81 -2.28 -27.95
N LYS A 307 -50.22 -2.74 -29.15
CA LYS A 307 -51.65 -2.92 -29.49
C LYS A 307 -52.35 -3.90 -28.56
N ASN A 308 -51.70 -5.02 -28.23
CA ASN A 308 -52.25 -6.02 -27.33
C ASN A 308 -52.39 -5.49 -25.90
N SER A 309 -51.39 -4.77 -25.39
CA SER A 309 -51.46 -4.08 -24.10
C SER A 309 -52.60 -3.06 -24.08
N MET A 310 -52.75 -2.28 -25.15
CA MET A 310 -53.82 -1.30 -25.25
C MET A 310 -55.21 -1.92 -25.17
N LYS A 311 -55.44 -3.02 -25.90
CA LYS A 311 -56.70 -3.78 -25.87
C LYS A 311 -56.97 -4.38 -24.50
N LYS A 312 -55.97 -5.05 -23.91
CA LYS A 312 -56.09 -5.75 -22.62
C LYS A 312 -56.41 -4.79 -21.47
N ASN A 313 -55.84 -3.59 -21.50
CA ASN A 313 -55.91 -2.62 -20.41
C ASN A 313 -56.91 -1.47 -20.66
N ALA A 314 -57.78 -1.60 -21.66
CA ALA A 314 -58.75 -0.57 -22.05
C ALA A 314 -58.13 0.83 -22.27
N ILE A 315 -56.98 0.86 -22.95
CA ILE A 315 -56.24 2.08 -23.28
C ILE A 315 -56.68 2.56 -24.67
N ARG A 316 -57.03 3.83 -24.77
CA ARG A 316 -57.39 4.51 -26.02
C ARG A 316 -56.16 4.87 -26.84
N SER A 317 -55.12 5.41 -26.20
CA SER A 317 -53.87 5.79 -26.85
C SER A 317 -52.71 5.84 -25.85
N ILE A 318 -51.50 5.57 -26.35
CA ILE A 318 -50.24 5.78 -25.64
C ILE A 318 -49.41 6.75 -26.49
N THR A 319 -48.98 7.85 -25.90
CA THR A 319 -48.18 8.88 -26.57
C THR A 319 -46.80 8.96 -25.93
N TYR A 320 -45.77 8.83 -26.74
CA TYR A 320 -44.37 9.00 -26.33
C TYR A 320 -43.88 10.37 -26.84
N THR A 321 -43.59 11.28 -25.92
CA THR A 321 -43.11 12.63 -26.22
C THR A 321 -41.67 12.80 -25.73
N PRO A 322 -40.67 12.54 -26.57
CA PRO A 322 -39.27 12.81 -26.23
C PRO A 322 -39.01 14.32 -26.14
N THR A 323 -38.22 14.75 -25.16
CA THR A 323 -37.68 16.12 -25.12
C THR A 323 -36.46 16.20 -26.02
N ILE A 324 -36.70 16.47 -27.30
CA ILE A 324 -35.68 16.36 -28.37
C ILE A 324 -34.60 17.42 -28.25
N GLU A 325 -34.92 18.59 -27.71
CA GLU A 325 -33.99 19.71 -27.54
C GLU A 325 -32.90 19.41 -26.51
N SER A 326 -33.20 18.58 -25.50
CA SER A 326 -32.27 18.12 -24.47
C SER A 326 -31.65 16.76 -24.81
N LEU A 327 -31.73 16.32 -26.08
CA LEU A 327 -31.07 15.10 -26.52
C LEU A 327 -29.56 15.31 -26.55
N GLU A 328 -28.85 14.47 -25.81
CA GLU A 328 -27.39 14.36 -25.79
C GLU A 328 -26.97 13.07 -26.49
N ALA A 329 -25.87 13.12 -27.23
CA ALA A 329 -25.36 11.97 -27.95
C ALA A 329 -23.84 11.90 -27.90
N ILE A 330 -23.34 10.69 -27.69
CA ILE A 330 -21.92 10.35 -27.81
C ILE A 330 -21.76 9.18 -28.78
N GLN A 331 -20.57 9.05 -29.37
CA GLN A 331 -20.25 7.98 -30.31
C GLN A 331 -18.95 7.28 -29.91
N ASP A 332 -18.93 5.95 -30.00
CA ASP A 332 -17.71 5.17 -29.79
C ASP A 332 -16.86 5.02 -31.06
N ASN A 333 -15.69 4.37 -30.91
CA ASN A 333 -14.76 4.09 -32.01
C ASN A 333 -15.30 3.09 -33.06
N LYS A 334 -16.34 2.31 -32.73
CA LYS A 334 -17.03 1.38 -33.64
C LYS A 334 -18.16 2.07 -34.42
N GLY A 335 -18.40 3.34 -34.13
CA GLY A 335 -19.44 4.15 -34.75
C GLY A 335 -20.82 3.95 -34.14
N ILE A 336 -20.93 3.30 -32.99
CA ILE A 336 -22.18 3.15 -32.23
C ILE A 336 -22.48 4.47 -31.54
N TYR A 337 -23.72 4.92 -31.67
CA TYR A 337 -24.24 6.13 -31.03
C TYR A 337 -24.99 5.76 -29.76
N PHE A 338 -24.67 6.46 -28.67
CA PHE A 338 -25.39 6.39 -27.41
C PHE A 338 -26.08 7.71 -27.18
N VAL A 339 -27.40 7.65 -27.11
CA VAL A 339 -28.28 8.82 -26.98
C VAL A 339 -28.94 8.80 -25.62
N THR A 340 -28.96 9.94 -24.96
CA THR A 340 -29.66 10.17 -23.69
C THR A 340 -30.67 11.29 -23.87
N LEU A 341 -31.92 11.05 -23.45
CA LEU A 341 -32.93 12.11 -23.45
C LEU A 341 -34.05 11.86 -22.43
N PRO A 342 -34.69 12.91 -21.89
CA PRO A 342 -35.95 12.82 -21.18
C PRO A 342 -37.09 12.36 -22.11
N MET A 343 -38.00 11.58 -21.57
CA MET A 343 -39.18 11.06 -22.23
C MET A 343 -40.40 11.23 -21.33
N LYS A 344 -41.47 11.74 -21.91
CA LYS A 344 -42.80 11.75 -21.31
C LYS A 344 -43.71 10.74 -22.00
N GLU A 345 -44.21 9.78 -21.25
CA GLU A 345 -45.20 8.80 -21.69
C GLU A 345 -46.58 9.17 -21.13
N GLU A 346 -47.57 9.34 -22.01
CA GLU A 346 -48.94 9.64 -21.62
C GLU A 346 -49.88 8.51 -22.07
N VAL A 347 -50.58 7.91 -21.11
CA VAL A 347 -51.55 6.82 -21.35
C VAL A 347 -52.96 7.35 -21.13
N ILE A 348 -53.78 7.33 -22.18
CA ILE A 348 -55.18 7.76 -22.13
C ILE A 348 -56.07 6.52 -22.13
N PHE A 349 -56.90 6.37 -21.10
CA PHE A 349 -57.78 5.22 -20.96
C PHE A 349 -59.16 5.48 -21.56
N THR A 350 -59.85 4.41 -21.95
CA THR A 350 -61.23 4.46 -22.43
C THR A 350 -62.25 4.64 -21.28
N SER A 351 -61.82 4.45 -20.02
CA SER A 351 -62.66 4.51 -18.83
C SER A 351 -63.03 5.95 -18.42
N LYS A 352 -64.23 6.12 -17.84
CA LYS A 352 -64.66 7.39 -17.22
C LYS A 352 -64.00 7.66 -15.85
N LYS A 353 -63.58 6.61 -15.13
CA LYS A 353 -63.02 6.72 -13.75
C LYS A 353 -61.53 7.07 -13.74
N LYS A 354 -60.76 6.47 -14.65
CA LYS A 354 -59.33 6.72 -14.83
C LYS A 354 -59.16 7.29 -16.23
N LYS A 355 -58.78 8.56 -16.35
CA LYS A 355 -58.77 9.27 -17.63
C LYS A 355 -57.38 9.32 -18.28
N LYS A 356 -56.34 9.54 -17.48
CA LYS A 356 -54.97 9.74 -17.95
C LYS A 356 -53.96 9.31 -16.90
N GLU A 357 -52.85 8.73 -17.33
CA GLU A 357 -51.60 8.61 -16.58
C GLU A 357 -50.46 9.27 -17.36
N SER A 358 -49.46 9.75 -16.63
CA SER A 358 -48.27 10.39 -17.18
C SER A 358 -47.06 9.88 -16.43
N PHE A 359 -46.02 9.51 -17.17
CA PHE A 359 -44.76 9.03 -16.62
C PHE A 359 -43.62 9.81 -17.27
N ASP A 360 -42.71 10.31 -16.43
CA ASP A 360 -41.51 11.00 -16.88
C ASP A 360 -40.30 10.13 -16.51
N TYR A 361 -39.41 9.89 -17.45
CA TYR A 361 -38.20 9.09 -17.26
C TYR A 361 -37.12 9.45 -18.26
N ILE A 362 -35.88 9.09 -17.97
CA ILE A 362 -34.75 9.26 -18.90
C ILE A 362 -34.60 7.97 -19.71
N LEU A 363 -34.44 8.12 -21.03
CA LEU A 363 -34.14 7.03 -21.94
C LEU A 363 -32.67 7.03 -22.34
N LYS A 364 -32.13 5.82 -22.43
CA LYS A 364 -30.89 5.50 -23.13
C LYS A 364 -31.26 4.76 -24.41
N ILE A 365 -30.69 5.20 -25.53
CA ILE A 365 -30.94 4.65 -26.86
C ILE A 365 -29.60 4.37 -27.51
N GLU A 366 -29.45 3.20 -28.10
CA GLU A 366 -28.27 2.83 -28.88
C GLU A 366 -28.65 2.78 -30.35
N LEU A 367 -27.80 3.34 -31.21
CA LEU A 367 -27.92 3.24 -32.65
C LEU A 367 -26.62 2.69 -33.23
N ASN A 368 -26.72 1.83 -34.23
CA ASN A 368 -25.54 1.32 -34.93
C ASN A 368 -24.90 2.41 -35.83
N LYS A 369 -23.82 2.06 -36.52
CA LYS A 369 -23.12 2.98 -37.44
C LYS A 369 -23.99 3.49 -38.60
N GLU A 370 -25.04 2.75 -38.96
CA GLU A 370 -26.07 3.17 -39.94
C GLU A 370 -27.18 4.04 -39.33
N LYS A 371 -27.06 4.43 -38.05
CA LYS A 371 -28.05 5.21 -37.28
C LYS A 371 -29.42 4.53 -37.19
N LEU A 372 -29.43 3.20 -37.19
CA LEU A 372 -30.62 2.40 -36.88
C LEU A 372 -30.63 2.08 -35.39
N ILE A 373 -31.78 2.30 -34.75
CA ILE A 373 -31.98 2.02 -33.33
C ILE A 373 -31.85 0.51 -33.10
N THR A 374 -30.95 0.13 -32.19
CA THR A 374 -30.68 -1.25 -31.78
C THR A 374 -31.24 -1.52 -30.40
N SER A 375 -31.13 -0.54 -29.48
CA SER A 375 -31.58 -0.66 -28.10
C SER A 375 -32.33 0.58 -27.65
N VAL A 376 -33.37 0.40 -26.82
CA VAL A 376 -34.07 1.47 -26.11
C VAL A 376 -34.35 0.96 -24.70
N TYR A 377 -33.95 1.69 -23.66
CA TYR A 377 -34.20 1.31 -22.27
C TYR A 377 -34.23 2.52 -21.34
N LYS A 378 -34.88 2.36 -20.18
CA LYS A 378 -34.91 3.38 -19.13
C LYS A 378 -33.55 3.43 -18.43
N GLN A 379 -33.08 4.62 -18.12
CA GLN A 379 -31.90 4.77 -17.26
C GLN A 379 -32.24 4.22 -15.87
N ASP A 380 -31.47 3.23 -15.42
CA ASP A 380 -31.59 2.71 -14.06
C ASP A 380 -31.06 3.79 -13.09
N PHE A 381 -31.92 4.29 -12.20
CA PHE A 381 -31.50 5.07 -11.05
C PHE A 381 -31.07 4.05 -9.98
N LYS A 382 -29.81 3.65 -9.98
CA LYS A 382 -29.21 2.88 -8.89
C LYS A 382 -28.37 3.78 -8.00
#